data_AF-A0A2V6J2A7-F1
#
_entry.id   AF-A0A2V6J2A7-F1
#
_cell.length_a   1.000
_cell.length_b   1.000
_cell.length_c   1.000
_cell.angle_alpha   90.00
_cell.angle_beta   90.00
_cell.angle_gamma   90.00
#
_symmetry.space_group_name_H-M   'P 1'
#
loop_
_entity.id
_entity.type
_entity.pdbx_description
1 polymer ?
#
loop_
_entity_poly.entity_id
_entity_poly.type
_entity_poly.pdbx_seq_one_letter_code
_entity_poly.pdbx_strand_id
1 'polypeptide(L)' 'LANVKVPSYQKPMSDPEKVRRLDPKSVREYLNDGNYGGLYQRDDDEMMKIWRAGVEETRELLSEDWD' A
#
# COMPACT_ATOMS: atom_id res chain seq x y z
N LEU A 1 -2.87 -20.87 0.72
CA LEU A 1 -1.67 -20.00 0.79
C LEU A 1 -0.93 -20.17 2.14
N ALA A 2 -0.73 -21.40 2.63
CA ALA A 2 -0.33 -21.62 4.02
C ALA A 2 1.19 -21.57 4.31
N ASN A 3 2.05 -21.35 3.31
CA ASN A 3 3.51 -21.56 3.47
C ASN A 3 4.39 -20.39 2.98
N VAL A 4 3.84 -19.19 2.77
CA VAL A 4 4.67 -18.03 2.39
C VAL A 4 5.02 -17.24 3.65
N LYS A 5 6.30 -17.25 4.03
CA LYS A 5 6.82 -16.33 5.04
C LYS A 5 7.00 -14.96 4.41
N VAL A 6 6.22 -13.99 4.85
CA VAL A 6 6.41 -12.59 4.45
C VAL A 6 7.51 -11.94 5.29
N PRO A 7 8.33 -11.02 4.74
CA PRO A 7 9.30 -10.28 5.52
C PRO A 7 8.62 -9.44 6.62
N SER A 8 9.15 -9.48 7.83
CA SER A 8 8.63 -8.72 8.97
C SER A 8 9.19 -7.29 9.07
N TYR A 9 10.06 -6.89 8.14
CA TYR A 9 10.67 -5.56 8.10
C TYR A 9 10.00 -4.67 7.06
N GLN A 10 10.09 -3.36 7.26
CA GLN A 10 9.72 -2.37 6.26
C GLN A 10 10.80 -2.31 5.18
N LYS A 11 10.42 -2.50 3.91
CA LYS A 11 11.36 -2.32 2.80
C LYS A 11 11.86 -0.87 2.81
N PRO A 12 13.17 -0.60 2.62
CA PRO A 12 13.64 0.77 2.45
C PRO A 12 12.90 1.48 1.31
N MET A 13 12.63 2.77 1.50
CA MET A 13 11.94 3.57 0.48
C MET A 13 12.75 3.61 -0.82
N SER A 14 12.09 3.31 -1.93
CA SER A 14 12.63 3.43 -3.28
C SER A 14 12.79 4.91 -3.62
N ASP A 15 13.81 5.25 -4.42
CA ASP A 15 14.05 6.63 -4.85
C ASP A 15 12.90 7.11 -5.77
N PRO A 16 12.05 8.06 -5.35
CA PRO A 16 10.91 8.51 -6.14
C PRO A 16 11.33 9.21 -7.43
N GLU A 17 12.45 9.94 -7.41
CA GLU A 17 12.97 10.64 -8.60
C GLU A 17 13.52 9.65 -9.62
N LYS A 18 14.08 8.53 -9.16
CA LYS A 18 14.46 7.43 -10.05
C LYS A 18 13.21 6.79 -10.67
N VAL A 19 12.22 6.41 -9.87
CA VAL A 19 10.99 5.76 -10.37
C VAL A 19 10.33 6.57 -11.48
N ARG A 20 10.17 7.89 -11.29
CA ARG A 20 9.51 8.77 -12.27
C ARG A 20 10.22 8.85 -13.63
N ARG A 21 11.51 8.51 -13.70
CA ARG A 21 12.33 8.56 -14.92
C ARG A 21 12.40 7.23 -15.64
N LEU A 22 11.97 6.14 -15.02
CA LEU A 22 12.00 4.80 -15.61
C LEU A 22 10.75 4.55 -16.45
N ASP A 23 10.92 3.86 -17.58
CA ASP A 23 9.79 3.33 -18.34
C ASP A 23 9.08 2.18 -17.57
N PRO A 24 7.84 1.81 -17.93
CA PRO A 24 7.08 0.81 -17.19
C PRO A 24 7.76 -0.56 -17.03
N LYS A 25 8.57 -1.00 -18.00
CA LYS A 25 9.30 -2.26 -17.89
C LYS A 25 10.42 -2.13 -16.85
N SER A 26 11.18 -1.04 -16.93
CA SER A 26 12.25 -0.74 -15.98
C SER A 26 11.75 -0.50 -14.55
N VAL A 27 10.57 0.09 -14.36
CA VAL A 27 9.96 0.23 -13.01
C VAL A 27 9.68 -1.14 -12.39
N ARG A 28 9.14 -2.09 -13.17
CA ARG A 28 8.86 -3.45 -12.67
C ARG A 28 10.14 -4.16 -12.26
N GLU A 29 11.19 -4.07 -13.09
CA GLU A 29 12.50 -4.63 -12.78
C GLU A 29 13.12 -3.98 -11.54
N TYR A 30 13.01 -2.65 -11.40
CA TYR A 30 13.57 -1.90 -10.28
C TYR A 30 12.87 -2.18 -8.95
N LEU A 31 11.52 -2.23 -8.94
CA LEU A 31 10.76 -2.48 -7.71
C LEU A 31 10.72 -3.96 -7.36
N ASN A 32 10.83 -4.84 -8.36
CA ASN A 32 10.75 -6.30 -8.27
C ASN A 32 9.38 -6.79 -7.75
N ASP A 33 9.14 -6.67 -6.45
CA ASP A 33 7.91 -7.12 -5.76
C ASP A 33 6.79 -6.08 -5.75
N GLY A 34 7.00 -4.91 -6.38
CA GLY A 34 6.03 -3.82 -6.44
C GLY A 34 5.90 -3.02 -5.14
N ASN A 35 6.59 -3.40 -4.07
CA ASN A 35 6.61 -2.65 -2.82
C ASN A 35 7.58 -1.46 -2.95
N TYR A 36 7.08 -0.24 -2.76
CA TYR A 36 7.87 0.98 -2.88
C TYR A 36 8.68 1.34 -1.64
N GLY A 37 8.43 0.71 -0.49
CA GLY A 37 9.06 1.08 0.77
C GLY A 37 8.20 0.87 2.02
N GLY A 38 7.12 0.10 1.89
CA GLY A 38 6.20 -0.22 2.97
C GLY A 38 6.54 -1.52 3.68
N LEU A 39 5.82 -1.76 4.78
CA LEU A 39 5.75 -3.08 5.40
C LEU A 39 5.09 -4.06 4.43
N TYR A 40 5.61 -5.29 4.37
CA TYR A 40 4.98 -6.36 3.61
C TYR A 40 3.69 -6.84 4.28
N GLN A 41 3.61 -6.76 5.60
CA GLN A 41 2.42 -7.03 6.38
C GLN A 41 2.34 -6.01 7.53
N ARG A 42 1.16 -5.40 7.66
CA ARG A 42 0.77 -4.56 8.80
C ARG A 42 0.14 -5.45 9.87
N ASP A 43 0.14 -5.02 11.12
CA ASP A 43 -0.60 -5.71 12.18
C ASP A 43 -2.10 -5.71 11.86
N ASP A 44 -2.78 -6.82 12.15
CA ASP A 44 -4.21 -6.98 11.87
C ASP A 44 -5.05 -5.89 12.55
N ASP A 45 -4.70 -5.51 13.79
CA ASP A 45 -5.35 -4.42 14.52
C ASP A 45 -5.18 -3.06 13.84
N GLU A 46 -4.03 -2.81 13.20
CA GLU A 46 -3.79 -1.59 12.43
C GLU A 46 -4.63 -1.59 11.14
N MET A 47 -4.65 -2.72 10.43
CA MET A 47 -5.48 -2.89 9.24
C MET A 47 -6.97 -2.71 9.54
N MET A 48 -7.44 -3.20 10.67
CA MET A 48 -8.83 -3.01 11.10
C MET A 48 -9.18 -1.56 11.40
N LYS A 49 -8.23 -0.76 11.91
CA LYS A 49 -8.43 0.69 12.11
C LYS A 49 -8.56 1.41 10.77
N ILE A 50 -7.66 1.11 9.82
CA ILE A 50 -7.70 1.69 8.46
C ILE A 50 -9.02 1.35 7.77
N TRP A 51 -9.44 0.07 7.85
CA TRP A 51 -10.71 -0.38 7.27
C TRP A 51 -11.91 0.37 7.84
N ARG A 52 -11.99 0.51 9.17
CA ARG A 52 -13.09 1.22 9.83
C ARG A 52 -13.16 2.68 9.38
N ALA A 53 -12.02 3.38 9.35
CA ALA A 53 -11.96 4.78 8.91
C ALA A 53 -12.48 4.93 7.47
N GLY A 54 -11.97 4.14 6.52
CA GLY A 54 -12.43 4.21 5.14
C GLY A 54 -13.93 3.91 4.98
N VAL A 55 -14.48 2.96 5.74
CA VAL A 55 -15.91 2.65 5.73
C VAL A 55 -16.75 3.80 6.32
N GLU A 56 -16.31 4.39 7.42
CA GLU A 56 -17.00 5.51 8.08
C GLU A 56 -17.02 6.75 7.18
N GLU A 57 -15.86 7.20 6.70
CA GLU A 57 -15.71 8.35 5.80
C GLU A 57 -16.49 8.15 4.50
N THR A 58 -16.44 6.96 3.90
CA THR A 58 -17.18 6.68 2.66
C THR A 58 -18.69 6.72 2.90
N ARG A 59 -19.17 6.25 4.05
CA ARG A 59 -20.60 6.29 4.38
C ARG A 59 -21.08 7.72 4.61
N GLU A 60 -20.29 8.52 5.32
CA GLU A 60 -20.55 9.94 5.51
C GLU A 60 -20.74 10.62 4.16
N LEU A 61 -19.76 10.49 3.25
CA LEU A 61 -19.83 11.03 1.88
C LEU A 61 -21.05 10.55 1.07
N LEU A 62 -21.45 9.29 1.22
CA LEU A 62 -22.62 8.74 0.52
C LEU A 62 -23.95 9.21 1.13
N SER A 63 -23.94 9.60 2.40
CA SER A 63 -25.14 10.01 3.15
C SER A 63 -25.36 11.52 3.18
N GLU A 64 -24.34 12.30 2.84
CA GLU A 64 -24.46 13.73 2.57
C GLU A 64 -25.08 13.95 1.18
N ASP A 65 -25.88 15.01 1.03
CA ASP A 65 -26.42 15.39 -0.26
C ASP A 65 -25.27 15.78 -1.19
N TRP A 66 -25.26 15.18 -2.38
CA TRP A 66 -24.31 15.47 -3.44
C TRP A 66 -24.74 16.77 -4.14
N ASP A 67 -24.47 17.93 -3.51
CA ASP A 67 -24.60 19.24 -4.17
C ASP A 67 -23.53 19.44 -5.27
#